data_AF-A0A345E234-F1
#
_entry.id   AF-A0A345E234-F1
#
_cell.length_a   1.000
_cell.length_b   1.000
_cell.length_c   1.000
_cell.angle_alpha   90.00
_cell.angle_beta   90.00
_cell.angle_gamma   90.00
#
_symmetry.space_group_name_H-M   'P 1'
#
loop_
_entity.id
_entity.type
_entity.pdbx_description
1 polymer ?
#
loop_
_entity_poly.entity_id
_entity_poly.type
_entity_poly.pdbx_seq_one_letter_code
_entity_poly.pdbx_strand_id
1 'polypeptide(L)'
;MRTVRDDEGRRYLLVKRSSESSLVRDPDTGAEEYVSNADLTVEDDASPLSTAAGAVPASVRRVLTATPNDRALGLLVELVDRGPVGVRALLDAYDLCESDLHGLLAEFRAAGLVAETTVVGERGYEATETTRDAVARLRATEE
;
A
#
# COMPACT_ATOMS: atom_id res chain seq x y z
N MET A 1 -22.81 -0.97 -7.80
CA MET A 1 -22.26 -0.54 -6.50
C MET A 1 -21.82 0.91 -6.64
N ARG A 2 -22.03 1.77 -5.64
CA ARG A 2 -21.67 3.20 -5.66
C ARG A 2 -20.91 3.56 -4.38
N THR A 3 -20.09 4.59 -4.42
CA THR A 3 -19.56 5.21 -3.22
C THR A 3 -20.57 6.18 -2.65
N VAL A 4 -20.80 6.12 -1.34
CA VAL A 4 -21.59 7.10 -0.58
C VAL A 4 -20.75 7.62 0.57
N ARG A 5 -21.06 8.80 1.05
CA ARG A 5 -20.38 9.44 2.18
C ARG A 5 -21.42 9.90 3.20
N ASP A 6 -21.12 9.71 4.48
CA ASP A 6 -21.94 10.27 5.55
C ASP A 6 -21.59 11.74 5.86
N ASP A 7 -22.32 12.34 6.79
CA ASP A 7 -22.10 13.73 7.21
C ASP A 7 -20.75 13.94 7.94
N GLU A 8 -20.20 12.87 8.52
CA GLU A 8 -18.87 12.88 9.17
C GLU A 8 -17.73 12.71 8.16
N GLY A 9 -18.06 12.44 6.89
CA GLY A 9 -17.11 12.29 5.80
C GLY A 9 -16.59 10.88 5.60
N ARG A 10 -17.12 9.89 6.33
CA ARG A 10 -16.78 8.47 6.16
C ARG A 10 -17.40 7.94 4.88
N ARG A 11 -16.61 7.18 4.13
CA ARG A 11 -17.04 6.60 2.85
C ARG A 11 -17.47 5.16 3.03
N TYR A 12 -18.53 4.80 2.32
CA TYR A 12 -19.07 3.45 2.28
C TYR A 12 -19.34 2.98 0.86
N LEU A 13 -19.46 1.67 0.69
CA LEU A 13 -19.95 1.04 -0.53
C LEU A 13 -21.46 0.80 -0.40
N LEU A 14 -22.26 1.44 -1.25
CA LEU A 14 -23.70 1.22 -1.31
C LEU A 14 -24.00 -0.18 -1.88
N VAL A 15 -24.51 -1.07 -1.02
CA VAL A 15 -24.88 -2.45 -1.35
C VAL A 15 -26.31 -2.48 -1.89
N LYS A 16 -27.25 -1.87 -1.16
CA LYS A 16 -28.67 -1.83 -1.53
C LYS A 16 -29.29 -0.52 -1.06
N ARG A 17 -30.13 0.09 -1.91
CA ARG A 17 -30.94 1.27 -1.56
C ARG A 17 -32.40 0.88 -1.33
N SER A 18 -32.97 1.33 -0.22
CA SER A 18 -34.42 1.23 0.07
C SER A 18 -35.02 2.63 0.23
N SER A 19 -36.29 2.74 0.63
CA SER A 19 -37.01 4.03 0.71
C SER A 19 -36.44 4.97 1.78
N GLU A 20 -36.25 4.47 3.00
CA GLU A 20 -35.83 5.29 4.15
C GLU A 20 -34.36 5.09 4.52
N SER A 21 -33.85 3.87 4.35
CA SER A 21 -32.47 3.52 4.64
C SER A 21 -31.81 2.75 3.49
N SER A 22 -30.48 2.77 3.51
CA SER A 22 -29.63 2.01 2.61
C SER A 22 -28.75 1.06 3.39
N LEU A 23 -28.56 -0.14 2.85
CA LEU A 23 -27.53 -1.07 3.30
C LEU A 23 -26.20 -0.63 2.68
N VAL A 24 -25.25 -0.29 3.53
CA VAL A 24 -23.91 0.10 3.15
C VAL A 24 -22.90 -0.88 3.71
N ARG A 25 -21.74 -0.99 3.07
CA ARG A 25 -20.59 -1.76 3.55
C ARG A 25 -19.44 -0.82 3.86
N ASP A 26 -18.91 -0.96 5.07
CA ASP A 26 -17.69 -0.29 5.50
C ASP A 26 -16.48 -0.87 4.74
N PRO A 27 -15.69 -0.06 4.01
CA PRO A 27 -14.52 -0.54 3.29
C PRO A 27 -13.37 -1.00 4.23
N ASP A 28 -13.29 -0.47 5.45
CA ASP A 28 -12.22 -0.78 6.41
C ASP A 28 -12.44 -2.13 7.08
N THR A 29 -13.68 -2.46 7.41
CA THR A 29 -14.03 -3.68 8.16
C THR A 29 -14.75 -4.74 7.32
N GLY A 30 -15.36 -4.33 6.20
CA GLY A 30 -16.24 -5.18 5.40
C GLY A 30 -17.61 -5.43 6.03
N ALA A 31 -17.88 -4.88 7.23
CA ALA A 31 -19.17 -5.00 7.90
C ALA A 31 -20.27 -4.27 7.13
N GLU A 32 -21.49 -4.80 7.18
CA GLU A 32 -22.67 -4.18 6.56
C GLU A 32 -23.59 -3.61 7.64
N GLU A 33 -24.09 -2.40 7.39
CA GLU A 33 -25.04 -1.73 8.28
C GLU A 33 -26.11 -0.95 7.50
N TYR A 34 -27.25 -0.72 8.15
CA TYR A 34 -28.31 0.13 7.59
C TYR A 34 -28.13 1.57 8.08
N VAL A 35 -27.96 2.49 7.14
CA VAL A 35 -27.84 3.93 7.40
C VAL A 35 -29.03 4.65 6.76
N SER A 36 -29.55 5.68 7.43
CA SER A 36 -30.61 6.53 6.89
C SER A 36 -30.18 7.14 5.56
N ASN A 37 -31.08 7.18 4.57
CA ASN A 37 -30.81 7.84 3.30
C ASN A 37 -30.62 9.36 3.46
N ALA A 38 -31.14 9.95 4.53
CA ALA A 38 -30.97 11.36 4.82
C ALA A 38 -29.52 11.71 5.22
N ASP A 39 -28.78 10.72 5.74
CA ASP A 39 -27.42 10.90 6.25
C ASP A 39 -26.37 10.48 5.20
N LEU A 40 -26.79 10.17 3.97
CA LEU A 40 -25.91 9.67 2.90
C LEU A 40 -25.96 10.55 1.66
N THR A 41 -24.77 10.99 1.23
CA THR A 41 -24.57 11.65 -0.07
C THR A 41 -23.87 10.71 -1.03
N VAL A 42 -24.38 10.59 -2.27
CA VAL A 42 -23.70 9.83 -3.32
C VAL A 42 -22.50 10.64 -3.84
N GLU A 43 -21.34 10.01 -3.96
CA GLU A 43 -20.16 10.60 -4.60
C GLU A 43 -20.06 10.08 -6.04
N ASP A 44 -20.61 10.82 -7.01
CA ASP A 44 -20.72 10.38 -8.40
C ASP A 44 -19.36 10.16 -9.09
N ASP A 45 -18.34 10.94 -8.72
CA ASP A 45 -16.98 10.84 -9.28
C ASP A 45 -16.11 9.77 -8.58
N ALA A 46 -16.58 9.18 -7.48
CA ALA A 46 -15.79 8.25 -6.68
C ALA A 46 -16.00 6.78 -7.13
N SER A 47 -14.96 6.20 -7.73
CA SER A 47 -14.93 4.77 -8.08
C SER A 47 -15.09 3.87 -6.85
N PRO A 48 -16.07 2.94 -6.82
CA PRO A 48 -16.24 1.99 -5.72
C PRO A 48 -15.00 1.14 -5.44
N LEU A 49 -14.27 0.74 -6.49
CA LEU A 49 -13.03 -0.03 -6.31
C LEU A 49 -11.90 0.83 -5.72
N SER A 50 -11.84 2.11 -6.08
CA SER A 50 -10.88 3.03 -5.47
C SER A 50 -11.22 3.31 -4.01
N THR A 51 -12.51 3.40 -3.67
CA THR A 51 -12.98 3.49 -2.28
C THR A 51 -12.59 2.24 -1.48
N ALA A 52 -12.86 1.05 -2.01
CA ALA A 52 -12.48 -0.21 -1.38
C ALA A 52 -10.95 -0.31 -1.19
N ALA A 53 -10.16 0.03 -2.20
CA ALA A 53 -8.71 0.09 -2.08
C ALA A 53 -8.25 1.17 -1.09
N GLY A 54 -9.04 2.22 -0.87
CA GLY A 54 -8.78 3.31 0.07
C GLY A 54 -8.59 2.86 1.51
N ALA A 55 -9.27 1.78 1.90
CA ALA A 55 -9.15 1.16 3.22
C ALA A 55 -7.79 0.50 3.46
N VAL A 56 -7.07 0.13 2.40
CA VAL A 56 -5.69 -0.37 2.54
C VAL A 56 -4.75 0.83 2.76
N PRO A 57 -3.93 0.82 3.83
CA PRO A 57 -2.99 1.91 4.12
C PRO A 57 -2.16 2.29 2.90
N ALA A 58 -1.96 3.59 2.69
CA ALA A 58 -1.27 4.10 1.50
C ALA A 58 0.16 3.56 1.36
N SER A 59 0.85 3.32 2.47
CA SER A 59 2.19 2.70 2.52
C SER A 59 2.17 1.27 1.95
N VAL A 60 1.21 0.45 2.37
CA VAL A 60 1.02 -0.92 1.88
C VAL A 60 0.65 -0.92 0.39
N ARG A 61 -0.29 -0.07 -0.03
CA ARG A 61 -0.65 0.02 -1.46
C ARG A 61 0.53 0.38 -2.35
N ARG A 62 1.39 1.29 -1.90
CA ARG A 62 2.58 1.71 -2.64
C ARG A 62 3.56 0.55 -2.83
N VAL A 63 3.76 -0.28 -1.80
CA VAL A 63 4.55 -1.51 -1.93
C VAL A 63 3.91 -2.45 -2.94
N LEU A 64 2.60 -2.76 -2.81
CA LEU A 64 1.89 -3.66 -3.73
C LEU A 64 2.00 -3.24 -5.20
N THR A 65 2.01 -1.94 -5.49
CA THR A 65 2.16 -1.43 -6.86
C THR A 65 3.60 -1.48 -7.39
N ALA A 66 4.59 -1.50 -6.51
CA ALA A 66 6.02 -1.45 -6.87
C ALA A 66 6.71 -2.83 -6.79
N THR A 67 6.09 -3.82 -6.12
CA THR A 67 6.65 -5.18 -5.96
C THR A 67 5.80 -6.19 -6.73
N PRO A 68 6.07 -6.42 -8.03
CA PRO A 68 5.24 -7.29 -8.87
C PRO A 68 5.37 -8.78 -8.55
N ASN A 69 6.33 -9.18 -7.72
CA ASN A 69 6.59 -10.56 -7.34
C ASN A 69 7.31 -10.65 -5.99
N ASP A 70 7.38 -11.86 -5.43
CA ASP A 70 7.99 -12.15 -4.14
C ASP A 70 9.47 -11.74 -4.07
N ARG A 71 10.19 -11.82 -5.19
CA ARG A 71 11.61 -11.43 -5.25
C ARG A 71 11.78 -9.92 -5.04
N ALA A 72 10.93 -9.11 -5.68
CA ALA A 72 10.90 -7.66 -5.47
C ALA A 72 10.52 -7.31 -4.03
N LEU A 73 9.49 -7.96 -3.48
CA LEU A 73 9.07 -7.75 -2.09
C LEU A 73 10.18 -8.14 -1.09
N GLY A 74 10.81 -9.30 -1.31
CA GLY A 74 11.91 -9.79 -0.47
C GLY A 74 13.09 -8.82 -0.44
N LEU A 75 13.45 -8.20 -1.57
CA LEU A 75 14.51 -7.20 -1.62
C LEU A 75 14.18 -5.95 -0.77
N LEU A 76 12.93 -5.44 -0.82
CA LEU A 76 12.52 -4.33 0.05
C LEU A 76 12.56 -4.71 1.53
N VAL A 77 12.11 -5.92 1.86
CA VAL A 77 12.13 -6.45 3.22
C VAL A 77 13.57 -6.53 3.76
N GLU A 78 14.51 -7.03 2.96
CA GLU A 78 15.92 -7.09 3.32
C GLU A 78 16.53 -5.70 3.58
N LEU A 79 16.16 -4.69 2.79
CA LEU A 79 16.59 -3.31 3.01
C LEU A 79 15.98 -2.69 4.30
N VAL A 80 14.78 -3.10 4.69
CA VAL A 80 14.18 -2.71 5.97
C VAL A 80 14.96 -3.32 7.13
N ASP A 81 15.25 -4.61 7.05
CA ASP A 81 15.84 -5.38 8.16
C ASP A 81 17.34 -5.10 8.35
N ARG A 82 18.09 -4.96 7.25
CA ARG A 82 19.55 -4.76 7.27
C ARG A 82 19.95 -3.29 7.39
N GLY A 83 19.02 -2.37 7.14
CA GLY A 83 19.33 -0.94 7.01
C GLY A 83 20.06 -0.63 5.69
N PRO A 84 20.90 0.42 5.64
CA PRO A 84 21.64 0.79 4.44
C PRO A 84 22.54 -0.34 3.91
N VAL A 85 22.35 -0.74 2.65
CA VAL A 85 23.19 -1.77 2.00
C VAL A 85 23.82 -1.24 0.72
N GLY A 86 25.12 -1.48 0.55
CA GLY A 86 25.86 -1.16 -0.67
C GLY A 86 25.39 -2.01 -1.86
N VAL A 87 25.38 -1.43 -3.07
CA VAL A 87 24.84 -2.09 -4.27
C VAL A 87 25.59 -3.38 -4.63
N ARG A 88 26.90 -3.42 -4.41
CA ARG A 88 27.72 -4.64 -4.64
C ARG A 88 27.33 -5.75 -3.69
N ALA A 89 27.12 -5.42 -2.41
CA ALA A 89 26.68 -6.39 -1.41
C ALA A 89 25.27 -6.95 -1.69
N LEU A 90 24.40 -6.19 -2.37
CA LEU A 90 23.11 -6.70 -2.85
C LEU A 90 23.28 -7.67 -4.04
N LEU A 91 24.19 -7.36 -4.99
CA LEU A 91 24.50 -8.24 -6.12
C LEU A 91 25.16 -9.55 -5.66
N ASP A 92 26.03 -9.49 -4.66
CA ASP A 92 26.77 -10.66 -4.16
C ASP A 92 25.88 -11.59 -3.32
N ALA A 93 24.85 -11.05 -2.65
CA ALA A 93 24.03 -11.81 -1.69
C ALA A 93 22.84 -12.53 -2.33
N TYR A 94 22.35 -12.07 -3.49
CA TYR A 94 21.12 -12.58 -4.10
C TYR A 94 21.38 -13.03 -5.53
N ASP A 95 20.67 -14.08 -5.95
CA ASP A 95 20.66 -14.55 -7.34
C ASP A 95 19.80 -13.63 -8.21
N LEU A 96 20.19 -12.36 -8.27
CA LEU A 96 19.66 -11.29 -9.09
C LEU A 96 20.73 -10.92 -10.11
N CYS A 97 20.34 -10.87 -11.39
CA CYS A 97 21.24 -10.26 -12.37
C CYS A 97 21.33 -8.74 -12.13
N GLU A 98 22.43 -8.14 -12.58
CA GLU A 98 22.69 -6.71 -12.36
C GLU A 98 21.58 -5.81 -12.91
N SER A 99 21.06 -6.12 -14.10
CA SER A 99 19.96 -5.37 -14.70
C SER A 99 18.66 -5.48 -13.92
N ASP A 100 18.34 -6.66 -13.39
CA ASP A 100 17.13 -6.86 -12.57
C ASP A 100 17.23 -6.07 -11.27
N LEU A 101 18.37 -6.15 -10.59
CA LEU A 101 18.58 -5.40 -9.35
C LEU A 101 18.45 -3.89 -9.59
N HIS A 102 19.12 -3.36 -10.62
CA HIS A 102 19.05 -1.94 -10.92
C HIS A 102 17.66 -1.50 -11.37
N GLY A 103 16.94 -2.33 -12.11
CA GLY A 103 15.53 -2.09 -12.47
C GLY A 103 14.66 -1.98 -11.22
N LEU A 104 14.74 -2.95 -10.30
CA LEU A 104 13.99 -2.92 -9.05
C LEU A 104 14.33 -1.69 -8.20
N LEU A 105 15.62 -1.36 -8.04
CA LEU A 105 16.04 -0.20 -7.26
C LEU A 105 15.58 1.12 -7.89
N ALA A 106 15.52 1.22 -9.23
CA ALA A 106 14.98 2.38 -9.92
C ALA A 106 13.48 2.54 -9.66
N GLU A 107 12.71 1.45 -9.79
CA GLU A 107 11.26 1.44 -9.50
C GLU A 107 10.97 1.79 -8.03
N PHE A 108 11.71 1.19 -7.09
CA PHE A 108 11.56 1.49 -5.66
C PHE A 108 11.88 2.95 -5.35
N ARG A 109 12.88 3.55 -6.00
CA ARG A 109 13.17 4.97 -5.86
C ARG A 109 12.08 5.85 -6.44
N ALA A 110 11.58 5.53 -7.64
CA ALA A 110 10.49 6.26 -8.26
C ALA A 110 9.20 6.20 -7.41
N ALA A 111 8.96 5.07 -6.76
CA ALA A 111 7.86 4.89 -5.81
C ALA A 111 8.10 5.56 -4.45
N GLY A 112 9.31 6.03 -4.14
CA GLY A 112 9.67 6.59 -2.83
C GLY A 112 9.81 5.55 -1.71
N LEU A 113 10.07 4.29 -2.06
CA LEU A 113 10.24 3.17 -1.14
C LEU A 113 11.69 3.02 -0.66
N VAL A 114 12.66 3.46 -1.46
CA VAL A 114 14.07 3.48 -1.05
C VAL A 114 14.72 4.82 -1.40
N ALA A 115 15.74 5.21 -0.63
CA ALA A 115 16.60 6.33 -0.91
C ALA A 115 18.01 5.84 -1.27
N GLU A 116 18.66 6.53 -2.22
CA GLU A 116 20.08 6.31 -2.49
C GLU A 116 20.91 6.95 -1.37
N THR A 117 21.94 6.23 -0.93
CA THR A 117 22.85 6.65 0.14
C THR A 117 24.28 6.18 -0.17
N THR A 118 25.23 6.43 0.71
CA THR A 118 26.62 5.97 0.58
C THR A 118 26.95 4.99 1.70
N VAL A 119 27.39 3.79 1.33
CA VAL A 119 27.77 2.70 2.25
C VAL A 119 29.21 2.30 1.94
N VAL A 120 30.12 2.49 2.90
CA VAL A 120 31.57 2.19 2.75
C VAL A 120 32.18 2.85 1.49
N GLY A 121 31.77 4.08 1.17
CA GLY A 121 32.27 4.83 0.01
C GLY A 121 31.66 4.43 -1.34
N GLU A 122 30.70 3.50 -1.35
CA GLU A 122 30.00 3.05 -2.55
C GLU A 122 28.53 3.47 -2.53
N ARG A 123 27.88 3.44 -3.70
CA ARG A 123 26.44 3.65 -3.80
C ARG A 123 25.70 2.55 -3.04
N GLY A 124 24.80 2.94 -2.15
CA GLY A 124 23.93 2.05 -1.40
C GLY A 124 22.49 2.54 -1.39
N TYR A 125 21.62 1.75 -0.77
CA TYR A 125 20.20 2.04 -0.69
C TYR A 125 19.69 1.75 0.73
N GLU A 126 18.74 2.56 1.18
CA GLU A 126 18.07 2.40 2.46
C GLU A 126 16.55 2.48 2.26
N ALA A 127 15.81 1.66 3.00
CA ALA A 127 14.36 1.73 3.05
C ALA A 127 13.87 3.04 3.68
N THR A 128 12.89 3.68 3.06
CA THR A 128 12.25 4.88 3.64
C THR A 128 11.32 4.51 4.80
N GLU A 129 10.94 5.48 5.62
CA GLU A 129 9.93 5.30 6.69
C GLU A 129 8.61 4.74 6.16
N THR A 130 8.22 5.10 4.94
CA THR A 130 7.05 4.53 4.26
C THR A 130 7.18 3.01 4.09
N THR A 131 8.35 2.54 3.66
CA THR A 131 8.61 1.10 3.48
C THR A 131 8.69 0.38 4.81
N ARG A 132 9.29 1.00 5.84
CA ARG A 132 9.33 0.44 7.20
C ARG A 132 7.91 0.26 7.77
N ASP A 133 7.04 1.27 7.67
CA ASP A 133 5.63 1.18 8.08
C ASP A 133 4.86 0.12 7.27
N ALA A 134 5.05 0.07 5.95
CA ALA A 134 4.39 -0.92 5.10
C ALA A 134 4.79 -2.36 5.48
N VAL A 135 6.09 -2.64 5.64
CA VAL A 135 6.60 -3.96 6.01
C VAL A 135 6.14 -4.34 7.42
N ALA A 136 6.11 -3.40 8.37
CA ALA A 136 5.58 -3.66 9.71
C ALA A 136 4.11 -4.09 9.66
N ARG A 137 3.27 -3.42 8.87
CA ARG A 137 1.85 -3.78 8.68
C ARG A 137 1.67 -5.14 7.99
N LEU A 138 2.48 -5.44 6.98
CA LEU A 138 2.42 -6.71 6.25
C LEU A 138 2.85 -7.91 7.11
N ARG A 139 3.73 -7.69 8.09
CA ARG A 139 4.19 -8.72 9.04
C ARG A 139 3.32 -8.83 10.28
N ALA A 140 2.54 -7.81 10.59
CA ALA A 140 1.59 -7.86 11.70
C ALA A 140 0.63 -9.02 11.46
N THR A 141 0.65 -9.99 12.37
CA THR A 141 -0.37 -11.03 12.42
C THR A 141 -1.41 -10.56 13.44
N GLU A 142 -2.69 -10.78 13.16
CA GLU A 142 -3.73 -10.59 14.17
C GLU A 142 -3.44 -11.58 15.32
N GLU A 143 -3.24 -11.07 16.54
CA GLU A 143 -3.19 -11.88 17.77
C GLU A 143 -4.60 -12.21 18.26
#